data_AF-A0AAD6N1A7-F1
#
_entry.id   AF-A0AAD6N1A7-F1
#
_cell.length_a   1.000
_cell.length_b   1.000
_cell.length_c   1.000
_cell.angle_alpha   90.00
_cell.angle_beta   90.00
_cell.angle_gamma   90.00
#
_symmetry.space_group_name_H-M   'P 1'
#
loop_
_entity.id
_entity.type
_entity.pdbx_description
1 polymer ?
#
loop_
_entity_poly.entity_id
_entity_poly.type
_entity_poly.pdbx_seq_one_letter_code
_entity_poly.pdbx_strand_id
1 'polypeptide(L)'
;MVSAEAPSINYLGDPSNRPFHLSIFGKKGELVSPVKVPDDFRTDEFYLCDFGLAQKIDDSTTQRGFPPVHYCSPERLHKQELSFACDMWSYMAVFSMLYLTLPPFVSFLNGGIISGMFQCLGPLPEKWKGLYTPPGGLDSWYDQSLSSDPEHDLMSKIAYLRADSDPAERELVISIMMKVFRYEPETRLTARELLNDPDWRALMDRYGC
;
A
#
# COMPACT_ATOMS: atom_id res chain seq x y z
N MET A 1 25.11 -25.13 -1.82
CA MET A 1 25.06 -24.81 -3.26
C MET A 1 23.84 -25.55 -3.81
N VAL A 2 22.68 -24.90 -3.80
CA VAL A 2 21.48 -25.38 -4.49
C VAL A 2 21.03 -24.19 -5.32
N SER A 3 21.22 -24.32 -6.63
CA SER A 3 20.81 -23.34 -7.62
C SER A 3 19.31 -23.50 -7.80
N ALA A 4 18.51 -22.56 -7.31
CA ALA A 4 17.14 -22.41 -7.75
C ALA A 4 17.19 -21.70 -9.11
N GLU A 5 17.04 -22.47 -10.19
CA GLU A 5 16.79 -21.90 -11.51
C GLU A 5 15.42 -21.20 -11.47
N ALA A 6 15.41 -19.88 -11.66
CA ALA A 6 14.18 -19.15 -11.89
C ALA A 6 13.52 -19.70 -13.18
N PRO A 7 12.23 -20.05 -13.16
CA PRO A 7 11.56 -20.51 -14.36
C PRO A 7 11.66 -19.45 -15.45
N SER A 8 12.17 -19.87 -16.60
CA SER A 8 12.35 -19.03 -17.78
C SER A 8 11.02 -18.43 -18.23
N ILE A 9 11.05 -17.15 -18.63
CA ILE A 9 9.90 -16.33 -19.10
C ILE A 9 9.05 -16.99 -20.21
N ASN A 10 9.54 -18.06 -20.85
CA ASN A 10 8.90 -18.77 -21.95
C ASN A 10 7.60 -19.54 -21.59
N TYR A 11 7.22 -19.64 -20.30
CA TYR A 11 6.00 -20.35 -19.88
C TYR A 11 4.75 -19.46 -19.83
N LEU A 12 4.92 -18.14 -19.80
CA LEU A 12 3.83 -17.17 -19.86
C LEU A 12 3.71 -16.75 -21.32
N GLY A 13 2.69 -17.24 -22.02
CA GLY A 13 2.49 -16.94 -23.45
C GLY A 13 2.53 -15.44 -23.74
N ASP A 14 2.84 -15.08 -25.01
CA ASP A 14 3.02 -13.69 -25.41
C ASP A 14 1.86 -12.78 -24.93
N PRO A 15 2.17 -11.61 -24.36
CA PRO A 15 1.14 -10.69 -23.90
C PRO A 15 0.20 -10.32 -25.06
N SER A 16 -1.11 -10.40 -24.82
CA SER A 16 -2.07 -9.98 -25.85
C SER A 16 -2.10 -8.45 -25.92
N ASN A 17 -1.60 -7.91 -27.03
CA ASN A 17 -1.57 -6.47 -27.27
C ASN A 17 -2.79 -6.06 -28.08
N ARG A 18 -3.52 -5.06 -27.58
CA ARG A 18 -4.53 -4.35 -28.38
C ARG A 18 -4.01 -2.96 -28.68
N PRO A 19 -4.03 -2.50 -29.95
CA PRO A 19 -3.68 -1.13 -30.26
C PRO A 19 -4.65 -0.19 -29.53
N PHE A 20 -4.13 0.69 -28.68
CA PHE A 20 -4.92 1.66 -27.95
C PHE A 20 -4.38 3.06 -28.23
N HIS A 21 -5.25 3.94 -28.70
CA HIS A 21 -4.85 5.32 -28.97
C HIS A 21 -5.01 6.15 -27.69
N LEU A 22 -3.93 6.28 -26.91
CA LEU A 22 -3.92 7.24 -25.80
C LEU A 22 -3.87 8.65 -26.41
N SER A 23 -4.99 9.37 -26.39
CA SER A 23 -5.12 10.71 -26.98
C SER A 23 -4.40 11.82 -26.20
N ILE A 24 -3.66 11.48 -25.15
CA ILE A 24 -2.86 12.43 -24.39
C ILE A 24 -1.44 12.40 -24.97
N PHE A 25 -1.07 13.48 -25.68
CA PHE A 25 0.21 13.72 -26.38
C PHE A 25 0.44 13.06 -27.75
N GLY A 26 -0.58 12.43 -28.37
CA GLY A 26 -0.43 11.88 -29.73
C GLY A 26 0.57 10.73 -29.84
N LYS A 27 0.95 10.11 -28.71
CA LYS A 27 1.80 8.93 -28.68
C LYS A 27 0.95 7.67 -28.84
N LYS A 28 1.27 6.88 -29.86
CA LYS A 28 0.68 5.55 -30.06
C LYS A 28 1.23 4.61 -28.99
N GLY A 29 0.35 4.02 -28.19
CA GLY A 29 0.69 3.01 -27.18
C GLY A 29 0.01 1.67 -27.50
N GLU A 30 0.51 0.61 -26.91
CA GLU A 30 -0.16 -0.70 -26.91
C GLU A 30 -0.64 -0.99 -25.49
N LEU A 31 -1.93 -1.31 -25.36
CA LEU A 31 -2.44 -1.80 -24.09
C LEU A 31 -2.08 -3.28 -24.00
N VAL A 32 -1.17 -3.58 -23.08
CA VAL A 32 -0.76 -4.96 -22.78
C VAL A 32 -1.77 -5.53 -21.79
N SER A 33 -2.42 -6.63 -22.16
CA SER A 33 -3.31 -7.34 -21.23
C SER A 33 -2.53 -7.86 -20.02
N PRO A 34 -3.11 -7.86 -18.81
CA PRO A 34 -2.51 -8.55 -17.67
C PRO A 34 -2.18 -10.00 -18.03
N VAL A 35 -1.01 -10.47 -17.59
CA VAL A 35 -0.62 -11.87 -17.74
C VAL A 35 -1.65 -12.75 -17.04
N LYS A 36 -2.20 -13.73 -17.78
CA LYS A 36 -2.98 -14.80 -17.18
C LYS A 36 -2.00 -15.85 -16.67
N VAL A 37 -1.74 -15.83 -15.37
CA VAL A 37 -0.94 -16.86 -14.71
C VAL A 37 -1.79 -18.12 -14.63
N PRO A 38 -1.38 -19.26 -15.25
CA PRO A 38 -2.13 -20.50 -15.15
C PRO A 38 -2.21 -20.98 -13.69
N ASP A 39 -3.32 -21.63 -13.32
CA ASP A 39 -3.55 -22.03 -11.93
C ASP A 39 -2.48 -23.01 -11.41
N ASP A 40 -1.89 -23.83 -12.28
CA ASP A 40 -0.82 -24.78 -11.95
C ASP A 40 0.50 -24.10 -11.52
N PHE A 41 0.65 -22.79 -11.76
CA PHE A 41 1.80 -22.01 -11.28
C PHE A 41 1.55 -21.38 -9.91
N ARG A 42 0.35 -21.51 -9.34
CA ARG A 42 0.06 -21.02 -7.99
C ARG A 42 0.52 -22.04 -6.97
N THR A 43 1.48 -21.64 -6.15
CA THR A 43 1.94 -22.39 -4.99
C THR A 43 1.45 -21.72 -3.71
N ASP A 44 1.54 -22.43 -2.58
CA ASP A 44 1.31 -21.85 -1.26
C ASP A 44 2.45 -20.92 -0.81
N GLU A 45 3.57 -20.90 -1.56
CA GLU A 45 4.72 -20.05 -1.31
C GLU A 45 4.62 -18.70 -2.03
N PHE A 46 5.06 -17.64 -1.35
CA PHE A 46 5.12 -16.27 -1.88
C PHE A 46 6.54 -15.72 -1.83
N TYR A 47 6.93 -15.01 -2.89
CA TYR A 47 8.26 -14.41 -3.03
C TYR A 47 8.13 -12.93 -3.36
N LEU A 48 8.92 -12.09 -2.67
CA LEU A 48 9.05 -10.68 -3.03
C LEU A 48 9.97 -10.56 -4.26
N CYS A 49 9.50 -9.85 -5.26
CA CYS A 49 10.16 -9.68 -6.56
C CYS A 49 10.23 -8.19 -6.93
N ASP A 50 10.85 -7.90 -8.08
CA ASP A 50 11.00 -6.56 -8.66
C ASP A 50 11.68 -5.54 -7.74
N PHE A 51 12.99 -5.75 -7.54
CA PHE A 51 13.85 -4.84 -6.77
C PHE A 51 14.35 -3.64 -7.60
N GLY A 52 13.69 -3.29 -8.72
CA GLY A 52 14.13 -2.21 -9.61
C GLY A 52 14.13 -0.82 -8.97
N LEU A 53 13.29 -0.63 -7.95
CA LEU A 53 13.21 0.58 -7.13
C LEU A 53 13.82 0.41 -5.72
N ALA A 54 14.46 -0.72 -5.44
CA ALA A 54 15.09 -0.95 -4.14
C ALA A 54 16.27 0.00 -3.96
N GLN A 55 16.37 0.59 -2.77
CA GLN A 55 17.40 1.56 -2.41
C GLN A 55 17.99 1.20 -1.04
N LYS A 56 19.31 1.33 -0.90
CA LYS A 56 19.97 1.28 0.42
C LYS A 56 19.82 2.63 1.11
N ILE A 57 19.50 2.61 2.40
CA ILE A 57 19.23 3.84 3.19
C ILE A 57 20.46 4.77 3.26
N ASP A 58 21.67 4.21 3.23
CA ASP A 58 22.94 4.96 3.28
C ASP A 58 23.40 5.50 1.92
N ASP A 59 22.72 5.13 0.83
CA ASP A 59 23.04 5.58 -0.51
C ASP A 59 22.38 6.94 -0.77
N SER A 60 23.20 8.00 -0.74
CA SER A 60 22.81 9.40 -0.91
C SER A 60 22.37 9.78 -2.33
N THR A 61 22.19 8.80 -3.22
CA THR A 61 21.65 9.02 -4.55
C THR A 61 20.16 9.40 -4.48
N THR A 62 19.78 10.29 -5.41
CA THR A 62 18.40 10.78 -5.56
C THR A 62 17.40 9.61 -5.62
N GLN A 63 16.31 9.71 -4.85
CA GLN A 63 15.23 8.73 -4.79
C GLN A 63 14.84 8.25 -6.20
N ARG A 64 15.04 6.96 -6.49
CA ARG A 64 14.63 6.36 -7.77
C ARG A 64 13.12 6.14 -7.76
N GLY A 65 12.38 7.14 -8.26
CA GLY A 65 10.95 7.05 -8.50
C GLY A 65 10.08 6.88 -7.24
N PHE A 66 8.82 6.53 -7.47
CA PHE A 66 7.82 6.27 -6.43
C PHE A 66 7.16 4.91 -6.69
N PRO A 67 6.79 4.16 -5.64
CA PRO A 67 5.91 3.02 -5.81
C PRO A 67 4.57 3.50 -6.35
N PRO A 68 3.73 2.59 -6.88
CA PRO A 68 2.37 2.96 -7.28
C PRO A 68 1.65 3.64 -6.12
N VAL A 69 0.87 4.68 -6.42
CA VAL A 69 0.36 5.64 -5.44
C VAL A 69 -0.41 5.02 -4.27
N HIS A 70 -1.12 3.91 -4.49
CA HIS A 70 -1.89 3.20 -3.46
C HIS A 70 -1.04 2.50 -2.42
N TYR A 71 0.23 2.23 -2.71
CA TYR A 71 1.20 1.62 -1.79
C TYR A 71 2.22 2.63 -1.29
N CYS A 72 2.24 3.85 -1.85
CA CYS A 72 3.18 4.89 -1.47
C CYS A 72 2.88 5.40 -0.06
N SER A 73 3.87 5.34 0.81
CA SER A 73 3.75 5.86 2.17
C SER A 73 3.75 7.39 2.19
N PRO A 74 3.08 8.02 3.16
CA PRO A 74 2.89 9.46 3.17
C PRO A 74 4.22 10.22 3.32
N GLU A 75 5.19 9.69 4.06
CA GLU A 75 6.51 10.29 4.24
C GLU A 75 7.28 10.41 2.92
N ARG A 76 7.09 9.48 1.97
CA ARG A 76 7.66 9.58 0.62
C ARG A 76 7.11 10.77 -0.15
N LEU A 77 5.89 11.21 0.17
CA LEU A 77 5.25 12.35 -0.45
C LEU A 77 5.56 13.67 0.28
N HIS A 78 6.26 13.64 1.42
CA HIS A 78 6.43 14.79 2.34
C HIS A 78 7.89 15.14 2.70
N LYS A 79 8.85 15.00 1.78
CA LYS A 79 10.29 15.32 2.00
C LYS A 79 10.86 14.78 3.34
N GLN A 80 10.34 13.66 3.81
CA GLN A 80 10.84 13.02 5.01
C GLN A 80 11.96 12.05 4.65
N GLU A 81 12.76 11.69 5.65
CA GLU A 81 13.79 10.67 5.48
C GLU A 81 13.16 9.29 5.21
N LEU A 82 13.78 8.55 4.31
CA LEU A 82 13.36 7.20 3.96
C LEU A 82 13.85 6.22 5.03
N SER A 83 12.99 5.25 5.38
CA SER A 83 13.33 4.17 6.28
C SER A 83 12.58 2.89 5.88
N PHE A 84 12.91 1.77 6.52
CA PHE A 84 12.20 0.49 6.32
C PHE A 84 10.70 0.57 6.64
N ALA A 85 10.25 1.60 7.36
CA ALA A 85 8.85 1.80 7.68
C ALA A 85 7.97 2.15 6.46
N CYS A 86 8.57 2.60 5.34
CA CYS A 86 7.82 2.79 4.10
C CYS A 86 7.40 1.46 3.45
N ASP A 87 8.21 0.42 3.62
CA ASP A 87 7.86 -0.93 3.18
C ASP A 87 6.74 -1.52 4.05
N MET A 88 6.74 -1.21 5.35
CA MET A 88 5.65 -1.63 6.25
C MET A 88 4.29 -1.02 5.86
N TRP A 89 4.27 0.25 5.47
CA TRP A 89 3.07 0.87 4.90
C TRP A 89 2.61 0.17 3.63
N SER A 90 3.55 -0.08 2.71
CA SER A 90 3.28 -0.76 1.43
C SER A 90 2.73 -2.16 1.65
N TYR A 91 3.33 -2.92 2.57
CA TYR A 91 2.88 -4.24 2.99
C TYR A 91 1.44 -4.20 3.52
N MET A 92 1.14 -3.25 4.41
CA MET A 92 -0.22 -3.13 4.95
C MET A 92 -1.24 -2.70 3.89
N ALA A 93 -0.83 -1.90 2.91
CA ALA A 93 -1.68 -1.58 1.76
C ALA A 93 -1.97 -2.81 0.88
N VAL A 94 -0.99 -3.69 0.66
CA VAL A 94 -1.19 -4.98 -0.01
C VAL A 94 -2.12 -5.89 0.80
N PHE A 95 -1.86 -6.05 2.10
CA PHE A 95 -2.71 -6.82 3.00
C PHE A 95 -4.16 -6.29 2.98
N SER A 96 -4.34 -4.97 3.03
CA SER A 96 -5.66 -4.33 2.93
C SER A 96 -6.35 -4.65 1.61
N MET A 97 -5.61 -4.64 0.49
CA MET A 97 -6.17 -4.98 -0.82
C MET A 97 -6.60 -6.44 -0.90
N LEU A 98 -5.84 -7.36 -0.29
CA LEU A 98 -6.22 -8.78 -0.24
C LEU A 98 -7.43 -9.01 0.66
N TYR A 99 -7.46 -8.37 1.84
CA TYR A 99 -8.53 -8.54 2.80
C TYR A 99 -9.83 -7.84 2.38
N LEU A 100 -9.75 -6.59 1.91
CA LEU A 100 -10.91 -5.75 1.57
C LEU A 100 -11.32 -5.84 0.09
N THR A 101 -10.51 -6.48 -0.76
CA THR A 101 -10.63 -6.48 -2.23
C THR A 101 -10.52 -5.10 -2.89
N LEU A 102 -10.19 -4.07 -2.12
CA LEU A 102 -10.06 -2.67 -2.53
C LEU A 102 -8.88 -2.01 -1.81
N PRO A 103 -8.25 -0.97 -2.39
CA PRO A 103 -7.21 -0.22 -1.71
C PRO A 103 -7.78 0.48 -0.45
N PRO A 104 -6.99 0.60 0.64
CA PRO A 104 -7.47 1.17 1.90
C PRO A 104 -7.82 2.67 1.75
N PHE A 105 -7.07 3.39 0.92
CA PHE A 105 -7.23 4.83 0.70
C PHE A 105 -7.65 5.13 -0.75
N VAL A 106 -8.65 5.99 -0.89
CA VAL A 106 -9.12 6.48 -2.19
C VAL A 106 -8.16 7.52 -2.75
N SER A 107 -7.94 7.51 -4.07
CA SER A 107 -7.00 8.43 -4.74
C SER A 107 -7.69 9.49 -5.60
N PHE A 108 -9.02 9.42 -5.76
CA PHE A 108 -9.79 10.30 -6.65
C PHE A 108 -10.34 11.56 -5.97
N LEU A 109 -10.12 11.73 -4.66
CA LEU A 109 -10.52 12.94 -3.95
C LEU A 109 -9.63 14.12 -4.37
N ASN A 110 -10.12 15.34 -4.16
CA ASN A 110 -9.29 16.54 -4.34
C ASN A 110 -8.04 16.43 -3.45
N GLY A 111 -6.86 16.67 -4.03
CA GLY A 111 -5.57 16.45 -3.36
C GLY A 111 -5.10 14.99 -3.31
N GLY A 112 -5.82 14.07 -3.96
CA GLY A 112 -5.36 12.72 -4.26
C GLY A 112 -5.34 11.77 -3.07
N ILE A 113 -4.34 10.89 -3.03
CA ILE A 113 -4.22 9.82 -2.04
C ILE A 113 -4.13 10.35 -0.59
N ILE A 114 -3.50 11.51 -0.38
CA ILE A 114 -3.36 12.09 0.97
C ILE A 114 -4.73 12.47 1.54
N SER A 115 -5.67 12.93 0.71
CA SER A 115 -7.06 13.16 1.16
C SER A 115 -7.77 11.87 1.54
N GLY A 116 -7.50 10.76 0.84
CA GLY A 116 -7.99 9.44 1.23
C GLY A 116 -7.38 8.95 2.55
N MET A 117 -6.09 9.22 2.79
CA MET A 117 -5.44 8.92 4.08
C MET A 117 -6.04 9.78 5.20
N PHE A 118 -6.20 11.08 4.97
CA PHE A 118 -6.83 12.02 5.90
C PHE A 118 -8.24 11.57 6.28
N GLN A 119 -9.04 11.21 5.28
CA GLN A 119 -10.40 10.72 5.49
C GLN A 119 -10.42 9.49 6.41
N CYS A 120 -9.47 8.57 6.22
CA CYS A 120 -9.42 7.32 6.99
C CYS A 120 -8.78 7.40 8.36
N LEU A 121 -7.74 8.23 8.50
CA LEU A 121 -6.81 8.21 9.64
C LEU A 121 -6.79 9.53 10.41
N GLY A 122 -7.42 10.58 9.87
CA GLY A 122 -7.37 11.92 10.41
C GLY A 122 -6.15 12.73 9.97
N PRO A 123 -5.85 13.85 10.66
CA PRO A 123 -4.85 14.81 10.21
C PRO A 123 -3.44 14.23 10.20
N LEU A 124 -2.68 14.63 9.18
CA LEU A 124 -1.24 14.42 9.10
C LEU A 124 -0.52 15.29 10.14
N PRO A 125 0.72 14.96 10.53
CA PRO A 125 1.48 15.73 11.51
C PRO A 125 1.67 17.17 11.05
N GLU A 126 1.41 18.15 11.92
CA GLU A 126 1.51 19.58 11.58
C GLU A 126 2.91 19.96 11.05
N LYS A 127 3.96 19.35 11.60
CA LYS A 127 5.35 19.52 11.17
C LYS A 127 5.61 19.16 9.69
N TRP A 128 4.70 18.43 9.04
CA TRP A 128 4.81 18.07 7.62
C TRP A 128 4.17 19.09 6.68
N LYS A 129 3.47 20.10 7.22
CA LYS A 129 2.86 21.16 6.43
C LYS A 129 3.91 21.88 5.58
N GLY A 130 3.63 22.01 4.28
CA GLY A 130 4.54 22.62 3.30
C GLY A 130 5.66 21.69 2.81
N LEU A 131 5.70 20.43 3.26
CA LEU A 131 6.68 19.44 2.80
C LEU A 131 6.13 18.52 1.70
N TYR A 132 4.83 18.56 1.42
CA TYR A 132 4.22 17.80 0.31
C TYR A 132 4.86 18.16 -1.03
N THR A 133 5.34 17.17 -1.77
CA THR A 133 6.09 17.38 -3.02
C THR A 133 5.24 17.43 -4.29
N PRO A 134 4.18 16.62 -4.45
CA PRO A 134 3.31 16.70 -5.62
C PRO A 134 2.47 17.98 -5.64
N PRO A 135 1.95 18.39 -6.81
CA PRO A 135 0.99 19.48 -6.88
C PRO A 135 -0.35 19.11 -6.21
N GLY A 136 -1.11 20.13 -5.80
CA GLY A 136 -2.45 19.95 -5.23
C GLY A 136 -2.48 19.64 -3.73
N GLY A 137 -1.46 20.06 -2.99
CA GLY A 137 -1.45 19.96 -1.53
C GLY A 137 -2.57 20.77 -0.87
N LEU A 138 -3.21 20.23 0.16
CA LEU A 138 -4.26 20.92 0.93
C LEU A 138 -3.79 21.20 2.36
N ASP A 139 -3.96 22.44 2.81
CA ASP A 139 -3.60 22.85 4.18
C ASP A 139 -4.46 22.15 5.25
N SER A 140 -5.70 21.79 4.91
CA SER A 140 -6.64 21.11 5.81
C SER A 140 -6.15 19.74 6.26
N TRP A 141 -5.23 19.11 5.53
CA TRP A 141 -4.66 17.83 5.93
C TRP A 141 -3.90 17.86 7.25
N TYR A 142 -3.39 19.04 7.62
CA TYR A 142 -2.52 19.22 8.78
C TYR A 142 -3.26 19.92 9.94
N ASP A 143 -4.55 20.23 9.77
CA ASP A 143 -5.35 20.88 10.80
C ASP A 143 -5.70 19.88 11.91
N GLN A 144 -4.99 19.99 13.04
CA GLN A 144 -5.14 19.10 14.19
C GLN A 144 -6.49 19.25 14.91
N SER A 145 -7.30 20.25 14.56
CA SER A 145 -8.68 20.37 15.05
C SER A 145 -9.67 19.47 14.32
N LEU A 146 -9.28 18.95 13.15
CA LEU A 146 -10.08 18.02 12.37
C LEU A 146 -9.83 16.57 12.78
N SER A 147 -10.78 15.70 12.43
CA SER A 147 -10.72 14.25 12.65
C SER A 147 -10.89 13.49 11.34
N SER A 148 -10.67 12.18 11.37
CA SER A 148 -11.14 11.28 10.32
C SER A 148 -12.65 11.45 10.09
N ASP A 149 -13.08 11.12 8.88
CA ASP A 149 -14.49 11.14 8.48
C ASP A 149 -15.20 9.92 9.08
N PRO A 150 -16.18 10.09 9.99
CA PRO A 150 -16.82 8.95 10.66
C PRO A 150 -17.48 7.94 9.72
N GLU A 151 -17.93 8.36 8.54
CA GLU A 151 -18.58 7.47 7.56
C GLU A 151 -17.57 6.71 6.70
N HIS A 152 -16.34 7.21 6.61
CA HIS A 152 -15.31 6.72 5.69
C HIS A 152 -13.97 6.42 6.38
N ASP A 153 -13.96 6.41 7.71
CA ASP A 153 -12.82 5.98 8.49
C ASP A 153 -12.50 4.51 8.23
N LEU A 154 -11.32 4.08 8.67
CA LEU A 154 -10.88 2.71 8.40
C LEU A 154 -11.81 1.66 9.03
N MET A 155 -12.41 1.94 10.18
CA MET A 155 -13.33 1.03 10.87
C MET A 155 -14.64 0.89 10.08
N SER A 156 -15.25 2.00 9.67
CA SER A 156 -16.46 2.05 8.84
C SER A 156 -16.24 1.35 7.50
N LYS A 157 -15.07 1.53 6.88
CA LYS A 157 -14.69 0.81 5.65
C LYS A 157 -14.60 -0.70 5.86
N ILE A 158 -13.91 -1.17 6.90
CA ILE A 158 -13.81 -2.60 7.21
C ILE A 158 -15.21 -3.16 7.49
N ALA A 159 -16.02 -2.46 8.28
CA ALA A 159 -17.36 -2.90 8.63
C ALA A 159 -18.27 -3.04 7.39
N TYR A 160 -18.15 -2.12 6.44
CA TYR A 160 -18.90 -2.14 5.18
C TYR A 160 -18.39 -3.23 4.21
N LEU A 161 -17.09 -3.27 3.94
CA LEU A 161 -16.50 -4.15 2.93
C LEU A 161 -16.38 -5.61 3.37
N ARG A 162 -16.34 -5.85 4.69
CA ARG A 162 -16.26 -7.19 5.30
C ARG A 162 -17.41 -7.45 6.25
N ALA A 163 -18.61 -7.04 5.84
CA ALA A 163 -19.84 -7.32 6.57
C ALA A 163 -20.11 -8.83 6.75
N ASP A 164 -19.51 -9.66 5.90
CA ASP A 164 -19.51 -11.13 5.96
C ASP A 164 -18.54 -11.70 7.00
N SER A 165 -17.50 -10.96 7.41
CA SER A 165 -16.56 -11.39 8.45
C SER A 165 -17.15 -11.23 9.86
N ASP A 166 -16.79 -12.19 10.72
CA ASP A 166 -17.07 -12.14 12.16
C ASP A 166 -16.52 -10.83 12.80
N PRO A 167 -17.27 -10.19 13.72
CA PRO A 167 -16.83 -8.96 14.39
C PRO A 167 -15.44 -9.05 15.03
N ALA A 168 -15.09 -10.17 15.68
CA ALA A 168 -13.78 -10.30 16.33
C ALA A 168 -12.64 -10.31 15.29
N GLU A 169 -12.88 -10.81 14.08
CA GLU A 169 -11.89 -10.72 12.98
C GLU A 169 -11.63 -9.27 12.59
N ARG A 170 -12.73 -8.52 12.43
CA ARG A 170 -12.67 -7.11 12.03
C ARG A 170 -11.95 -6.27 13.08
N GLU A 171 -12.15 -6.58 14.36
CA GLU A 171 -11.43 -5.97 15.49
C GLU A 171 -9.92 -6.23 15.45
N LEU A 172 -9.50 -7.47 15.16
CA LEU A 172 -8.08 -7.80 15.00
C LEU A 172 -7.48 -7.06 13.79
N VAL A 173 -8.20 -7.03 12.67
CA VAL A 173 -7.74 -6.36 11.45
C VAL A 173 -7.61 -4.85 11.64
N ILE A 174 -8.61 -4.18 12.21
CA ILE A 174 -8.52 -2.73 12.46
C ILE A 174 -7.38 -2.43 13.45
N SER A 175 -7.20 -3.26 14.48
CA SER A 175 -6.08 -3.12 15.44
C SER A 175 -4.74 -3.12 14.71
N ILE A 176 -4.49 -4.13 13.87
CA ILE A 176 -3.24 -4.25 13.12
C ILE A 176 -3.05 -3.12 12.12
N MET A 177 -4.09 -2.80 11.34
CA MET A 177 -4.00 -1.73 10.35
C MET A 177 -3.71 -0.38 11.02
N MET A 178 -4.29 -0.07 12.17
CA MET A 178 -4.02 1.18 12.92
C MET A 178 -2.64 1.22 13.58
N LYS A 179 -2.02 0.07 13.86
CA LYS A 179 -0.62 -0.01 14.34
C LYS A 179 0.40 0.23 13.21
N VAL A 180 0.05 -0.04 11.96
CA VAL A 180 0.95 0.12 10.80
C VAL A 180 0.67 1.39 9.99
N PHE A 181 -0.60 1.76 9.78
CA PHE A 181 -0.98 3.00 9.10
C PHE A 181 -0.89 4.23 10.02
N ARG A 182 0.31 4.45 10.58
CA ARG A 182 0.64 5.67 11.31
C ARG A 182 1.41 6.63 10.41
N TYR A 183 1.18 7.94 10.54
CA TYR A 183 1.90 8.89 9.71
C TYR A 183 3.38 8.92 10.05
N GLU A 184 3.76 9.08 11.33
CA GLU A 184 5.16 9.01 11.74
C GLU A 184 5.77 7.61 11.52
N PRO A 185 6.79 7.48 10.64
CA PRO A 185 7.43 6.21 10.34
C PRO A 185 7.97 5.49 11.59
N GLU A 186 8.47 6.24 12.57
CA GLU A 186 9.10 5.73 13.79
C GLU A 186 8.10 5.08 14.75
N THR A 187 6.81 5.34 14.55
CA THR A 187 5.74 4.82 15.41
C THR A 187 5.04 3.59 14.82
N ARG A 188 5.38 3.20 13.58
CA ARG A 188 4.84 2.01 12.92
C ARG A 188 5.52 0.76 13.45
N LEU A 189 4.77 -0.35 13.47
CA LEU A 189 5.38 -1.66 13.69
C LEU A 189 6.42 -1.96 12.60
N THR A 190 7.57 -2.47 13.03
CA THR A 190 8.51 -3.17 12.15
C THR A 190 7.96 -4.53 11.75
N ALA A 191 8.53 -5.15 10.71
CA ALA A 191 8.16 -6.51 10.28
C ALA A 191 8.31 -7.52 11.43
N ARG A 192 9.37 -7.40 12.24
CA ARG A 192 9.59 -8.27 13.39
C ARG A 192 8.53 -8.06 14.46
N GLU A 193 8.16 -6.82 14.76
CA GLU A 193 7.14 -6.54 15.77
C GLU A 193 5.77 -7.03 15.30
N LEU A 194 5.42 -6.83 14.03
CA LEU A 194 4.17 -7.35 13.46
C LEU A 194 4.05 -8.87 13.61
N LEU A 195 5.11 -9.63 13.27
CA LEU A 195 5.12 -11.10 13.43
C LEU A 195 5.00 -11.57 14.89
N ASN A 196 5.31 -10.71 15.85
CA ASN A 196 5.19 -10.98 17.28
C ASN A 196 3.94 -10.34 17.90
N ASP A 197 3.18 -9.54 17.14
CA ASP A 197 2.00 -8.87 17.65
C ASP A 197 0.91 -9.90 17.96
N PRO A 198 0.30 -9.85 19.17
CA PRO A 198 -0.69 -10.83 19.58
C PRO A 198 -1.94 -10.80 18.70
N ASP A 199 -2.36 -9.62 18.22
CA ASP A 199 -3.56 -9.51 17.38
C ASP A 199 -3.27 -10.06 15.97
N TRP A 200 -2.04 -9.88 15.48
CA TRP A 200 -1.60 -10.44 14.21
C TRP A 200 -1.59 -11.96 14.28
N ARG A 201 -1.00 -12.54 15.33
CA ARG A 201 -0.99 -14.00 15.53
C ARG A 201 -2.39 -14.56 15.68
N ALA A 202 -3.23 -13.93 16.49
CA ALA A 202 -4.62 -14.35 16.65
C ALA A 202 -5.40 -14.29 15.33
N LEU A 203 -5.10 -13.31 14.46
CA LEU A 203 -5.69 -13.24 13.14
C LEU A 203 -5.17 -14.38 12.24
N MET A 204 -3.87 -14.61 12.19
CA MET A 204 -3.25 -15.67 11.38
C MET A 204 -3.68 -17.07 11.82
N ASP A 205 -3.80 -17.33 13.13
CA ASP A 205 -4.25 -18.59 13.70
C ASP A 205 -5.64 -19.00 13.18
N ARG A 206 -6.52 -18.02 12.90
CA ARG A 206 -7.86 -18.27 12.31
C ARG A 206 -7.80 -18.84 10.91
N TYR A 207 -6.71 -18.58 10.19
CA TYR A 207 -6.46 -19.06 8.83
C TYR A 207 -5.48 -20.25 8.79
N GLY A 208 -5.04 -20.75 9.96
CA GLY A 208 -4.11 -21.88 10.07
C GLY A 208 -2.65 -21.53 9.77
N CYS A 209 -2.29 -20.25 9.93
CA CYS A 209 -0.95 -19.70 9.66
C CYS A 209 -0.18 -19.43 10.96
#